data_AF-A0A520J2H9-F1
#
_entry.id   AF-A0A520J2H9-F1
#
_cell.length_a   1.000
_cell.length_b   1.000
_cell.length_c   1.000
_cell.angle_alpha   90.00
_cell.angle_beta   90.00
_cell.angle_gamma   90.00
#
_symmetry.space_group_name_H-M   'P 1'
#
loop_
_entity.id
_entity.type
_entity.pdbx_description
1 polymer ?
#
loop_
_entity_poly.entity_id
_entity_poly.type
_entity_poly.pdbx_seq_one_letter_code
_entity_poly.pdbx_strand_id
1 'polypeptide(L)'
;SLVALEDGTILDKPVDRDDAAAHLRRMSGTHHDLWSAAVIAENGRPVWRHVERARMHVRPLSDAFIETYLDAEWPAIAGCVGCYRIEGPGAQLFTKIDGSQFTVLGMPLLNVLDFLRTRGALPA
;
A
#
# COMPACT_ATOMS: atom_id res chain seq x y z
N SER A 1 6.73 -0.74 0.89
CA SER A 1 5.87 -0.63 -0.31
C SER A 1 6.10 0.68 -0.99
N LEU A 2 5.92 0.74 -2.31
CA LEU A 2 5.99 1.97 -3.10
C LEU A 2 4.57 2.32 -3.57
N VAL A 3 4.17 3.59 -3.46
CA VAL A 3 2.92 4.12 -4.03
C VAL A 3 3.27 4.89 -5.29
N ALA A 4 2.69 4.50 -6.43
CA ALA A 4 2.80 5.24 -7.68
C ALA A 4 1.40 5.70 -8.12
N LEU A 5 1.26 7.00 -8.38
CA LEU A 5 0.05 7.55 -8.98
C LEU A 5 -0.06 7.17 -10.46
N GLU A 6 -1.23 7.39 -11.05
CA GLU A 6 -1.49 7.12 -12.47
C GLU A 6 -0.54 7.85 -13.43
N ASP A 7 -0.08 9.05 -13.06
CA ASP A 7 0.87 9.86 -13.83
C ASP A 7 2.34 9.41 -13.67
N GLY A 8 2.59 8.34 -12.90
CA GLY A 8 3.92 7.83 -12.59
C GLY A 8 4.62 8.53 -11.42
N THR A 9 3.99 9.53 -10.80
CA THR A 9 4.55 10.17 -9.60
C THR A 9 4.61 9.17 -8.45
N ILE A 10 5.78 9.04 -7.84
CA ILE A 10 5.98 8.24 -6.63
C ILE A 10 5.67 9.13 -5.43
N LEU A 11 4.81 8.64 -4.53
CA LEU A 11 4.57 9.29 -3.24
C LEU A 11 5.55 8.74 -2.20
N ASP A 12 6.07 9.64 -1.37
CA ASP A 12 6.74 9.29 -0.11
C ASP A 12 5.77 9.50 1.05
N LYS A 13 6.25 9.26 2.28
CA LYS A 13 5.52 9.58 3.50
C LYS A 13 5.27 11.09 3.57
N PRO A 14 4.09 11.52 4.04
CA PRO A 14 3.82 12.95 4.19
C PRO A 14 4.79 13.57 5.22
N VAL A 15 5.24 14.79 4.95
CA VAL A 15 6.14 15.52 5.87
C VAL A 15 5.38 16.01 7.10
N ASP A 16 4.13 16.44 6.89
CA ASP A 16 3.23 16.95 7.92
C ASP A 16 1.76 16.67 7.55
N ARG A 17 0.83 17.16 8.38
CA ARG A 17 -0.62 16.95 8.20
C ARG A 17 -1.15 17.65 6.95
N ASP A 18 -0.59 18.80 6.58
CA ASP A 18 -1.03 19.55 5.41
C ASP A 18 -0.59 18.87 4.11
N ASP A 19 0.63 18.32 4.10
CA ASP A 19 1.14 17.47 3.03
C ASP A 19 0.33 16.17 2.91
N ALA A 20 -0.08 15.57 4.03
CA ALA A 20 -1.00 14.43 4.02
C ALA A 20 -2.35 14.78 3.37
N ALA A 21 -2.91 15.95 3.68
CA ALA A 21 -4.13 16.44 3.03
C ALA A 21 -3.92 16.65 1.52
N ALA A 22 -2.76 17.18 1.10
CA ALA A 22 -2.41 17.35 -0.30
C ALA A 22 -2.30 16.01 -1.04
N HIS A 23 -1.66 15.00 -0.43
CA HIS A 23 -1.62 13.64 -0.96
C HIS A 23 -3.02 13.05 -1.14
N LEU A 24 -3.89 13.15 -0.12
CA LEU A 24 -5.26 12.66 -0.19
C LEU A 24 -6.06 13.36 -1.32
N ARG A 25 -5.90 14.68 -1.48
CA ARG A 25 -6.52 15.42 -2.60
C ARG A 25 -6.03 14.95 -3.96
N ARG A 26 -4.73 14.70 -4.11
CA ARG A 26 -4.13 14.22 -5.38
C ARG A 26 -4.63 12.83 -5.78
N MET A 27 -4.90 11.96 -4.81
CA MET A 27 -5.44 10.62 -5.07
C MET A 27 -6.96 10.60 -5.22
N SER A 28 -7.66 11.67 -4.82
CA SER A 28 -9.12 11.77 -4.83
C SER A 28 -9.71 11.47 -6.21
N GLY A 29 -10.63 10.50 -6.28
CA GLY A 29 -11.32 10.13 -7.52
C GLY A 29 -10.44 9.46 -8.59
N THR A 30 -9.19 9.12 -8.27
CA THR A 30 -8.26 8.43 -9.18
C THR A 30 -7.91 7.04 -8.63
N HIS A 31 -6.87 6.43 -9.17
CA HIS A 31 -6.28 5.22 -8.62
C HIS A 31 -4.77 5.37 -8.49
N HIS A 32 -4.19 4.56 -7.61
CA HIS A 32 -2.74 4.42 -7.49
C HIS A 32 -2.36 2.94 -7.36
N ASP A 33 -1.14 2.63 -7.76
CA ASP A 33 -0.58 1.29 -7.67
C ASP A 33 0.36 1.20 -6.46
N LEU A 34 0.05 0.25 -5.57
CA LEU A 34 0.96 -0.23 -4.54
C LEU A 34 1.82 -1.35 -5.09
N TRP A 35 3.12 -1.23 -4.86
CA TRP A 35 4.10 -2.25 -5.20
C TRP A 35 4.71 -2.82 -3.92
N SER A 36 4.68 -4.15 -3.80
CA SER A 36 5.45 -4.88 -2.81
C SER A 36 6.35 -5.90 -3.49
N ALA A 37 7.51 -6.14 -2.90
CA ALA A 37 8.49 -7.07 -3.41
C ALA A 37 9.08 -7.89 -2.27
N ALA A 38 9.40 -9.14 -2.56
CA ALA A 38 10.08 -10.03 -1.63
C ALA A 38 11.23 -10.75 -2.35
N VAL A 39 12.29 -11.01 -1.58
CA VAL A 39 13.48 -11.74 -2.04
C VAL A 39 13.84 -12.76 -0.98
N ILE A 40 14.06 -14.00 -1.40
CA ILE A 40 14.59 -15.05 -0.53
C ILE A 40 16.03 -15.33 -0.98
N ALA A 41 16.95 -15.32 -0.03
CA ALA A 41 18.36 -15.55 -0.26
C ALA A 41 18.86 -16.75 0.54
N GLU A 42 19.71 -17.56 -0.09
CA GLU A 42 20.40 -18.68 0.53
C GLU A 42 21.92 -18.44 0.36
N ASN A 43 22.69 -18.57 1.44
CA ASN A 43 24.14 -18.32 1.44
C ASN A 43 24.54 -16.97 0.82
N GLY A 44 23.77 -15.92 1.15
CA GLY A 44 23.99 -14.56 0.64
C GLY A 44 23.63 -14.36 -0.84
N ARG A 45 23.06 -15.37 -1.51
CA ARG A 45 22.66 -15.29 -2.92
C ARG A 45 21.15 -15.32 -3.06
N PRO A 46 20.54 -14.39 -3.81
CA PRO A 46 19.09 -14.42 -4.01
C PRO A 46 18.70 -15.60 -4.89
N VAL A 47 17.86 -16.49 -4.37
CA VAL A 47 17.38 -17.69 -5.06
C VAL A 47 15.95 -17.53 -5.59
N TRP A 48 15.22 -16.53 -5.09
CA TRP A 48 13.86 -16.21 -5.54
C TRP A 48 13.57 -14.73 -5.36
N ARG A 49 12.79 -14.17 -6.28
CA ARG A 49 12.32 -12.79 -6.27
C ARG A 49 10.89 -12.75 -6.75
N HIS A 50 10.10 -11.89 -6.16
CA HIS A 50 8.75 -11.61 -6.64
C HIS A 50 8.40 -10.15 -6.40
N VAL A 51 7.68 -9.58 -7.35
CA VAL A 51 7.11 -8.24 -7.28
C VAL A 51 5.63 -8.39 -7.58
N GLU A 52 4.80 -7.90 -6.67
CA GLU A 52 3.35 -7.91 -6.79
C GLU A 52 2.83 -6.48 -6.74
N ARG A 53 1.72 -6.26 -7.47
CA ARG A 53 1.03 -4.98 -7.56
C ARG A 53 -0.38 -5.11 -7.01
N ALA A 54 -0.81 -4.16 -6.21
CA ALA A 54 -2.21 -3.94 -5.87
C ALA A 54 -2.64 -2.54 -6.33
N ARG A 55 -3.71 -2.45 -7.12
CA ARG A 55 -4.29 -1.18 -7.56
C ARG A 55 -5.41 -0.76 -6.63
N MET A 56 -5.31 0.46 -6.12
CA MET A 56 -6.21 1.05 -5.14
C MET A 56 -7.08 2.11 -5.84
N HIS A 57 -8.38 1.88 -5.96
CA HIS A 57 -9.31 2.85 -6.56
C HIS A 57 -9.91 3.71 -5.46
N VAL A 58 -9.64 5.01 -5.53
CA VAL A 58 -10.01 5.98 -4.50
C VAL A 58 -11.32 6.65 -4.89
N ARG A 59 -12.23 6.79 -3.94
CA ARG A 59 -13.47 7.55 -4.17
C ARG A 59 -13.15 9.04 -4.30
N PRO A 60 -14.03 9.85 -4.90
CA PRO A 60 -13.96 11.29 -4.74
C PRO A 60 -14.06 11.66 -3.25
N LEU A 61 -13.07 12.39 -2.76
CA LEU A 61 -12.95 12.86 -1.38
C LEU A 61 -13.31 14.35 -1.34
N SER A 62 -14.23 14.73 -0.44
CA SER A 62 -14.48 16.13 -0.12
C SER A 62 -13.47 16.64 0.90
N ASP A 63 -13.25 17.96 0.96
CA ASP A 63 -12.39 18.56 1.98
C ASP A 63 -12.87 18.23 3.40
N ALA A 64 -14.18 18.23 3.63
CA ALA A 64 -14.75 17.84 4.92
C ALA A 64 -14.43 16.38 5.31
N PHE A 65 -14.44 15.46 4.34
CA PHE A 65 -14.02 14.08 4.57
C PHE A 65 -12.53 14.01 4.90
N ILE A 66 -11.68 14.71 4.14
CA ILE A 66 -10.22 14.71 4.35
C ILE A 66 -9.88 15.23 5.74
N GLU A 67 -10.47 16.36 6.16
CA GLU A 67 -10.23 16.89 7.51
C GLU A 67 -10.70 15.94 8.60
N THR A 68 -11.92 15.40 8.48
CA THR A 68 -12.45 14.43 9.45
C THR A 68 -11.59 13.17 9.54
N TYR A 69 -11.10 12.70 8.40
CA TYR A 69 -10.22 11.54 8.32
C TYR A 69 -8.86 11.82 8.99
N LEU A 70 -8.25 12.97 8.70
CA LEU A 70 -6.98 13.37 9.30
C LEU A 70 -7.12 13.61 10.81
N ASP A 71 -8.23 14.16 11.30
CA ASP A 71 -8.51 14.31 12.73
C ASP A 71 -8.57 12.97 13.46
N ALA A 72 -9.07 11.92 12.78
CA ALA A 72 -9.17 10.59 13.35
C ALA A 72 -7.86 9.78 13.26
N GLU A 73 -7.11 9.92 12.15
CA GLU A 73 -5.98 9.04 11.84
C GLU A 73 -4.61 9.69 12.04
N TRP A 74 -4.50 11.01 12.16
CA TRP A 74 -3.24 11.67 12.48
C TRP A 74 -2.93 11.53 13.99
N PRO A 75 -1.69 11.21 14.41
CA PRO A 75 -0.47 11.01 13.61
C PRO A 75 -0.21 9.55 13.21
N ALA A 76 -1.15 8.62 13.42
CA ALA A 76 -0.94 7.19 13.18
C ALA A 76 -0.59 6.87 11.71
N ILE A 77 -1.07 7.66 10.75
CA ILE A 77 -0.76 7.52 9.31
C ILE A 77 0.46 8.32 8.85
N ALA A 78 1.15 9.07 9.72
CA ALA A 78 2.30 9.90 9.33
C ALA A 78 3.46 9.05 8.78
N GLY A 79 3.58 7.80 9.24
CA GLY A 79 4.56 6.84 8.73
C GLY A 79 4.12 6.06 7.48
N CYS A 80 2.90 6.29 6.98
CA CYS A 80 2.29 5.52 5.90
C CYS A 80 2.43 6.26 4.57
N VAL A 81 3.08 5.61 3.60
CA VAL A 81 3.09 6.09 2.21
C VAL A 81 1.66 6.04 1.68
N GLY A 82 1.18 7.12 1.07
CA GLY A 82 -0.22 7.26 0.64
C GLY A 82 -1.18 7.72 1.75
N CYS A 83 -0.71 7.93 2.98
CA CYS A 83 -1.51 8.53 4.06
C CYS A 83 -2.74 7.70 4.48
N TYR A 84 -2.63 6.37 4.49
CA TYR A 84 -3.72 5.51 4.99
C TYR A 84 -3.24 4.21 5.63
N ARG A 85 -4.12 3.63 6.46
CA ARG A 85 -4.05 2.24 6.94
C ARG A 85 -5.32 1.52 6.51
N ILE A 86 -5.19 0.47 5.71
CA ILE A 86 -6.35 -0.25 5.18
C ILE A 86 -7.08 -1.04 6.28
N GLU A 87 -6.38 -1.41 7.35
CA GLU A 87 -6.94 -2.12 8.51
C GLU A 87 -7.71 -1.20 9.45
N GLY A 88 -7.60 0.12 9.26
CA GLY A 88 -8.25 1.14 10.06
C GLY A 88 -9.31 1.93 9.26
N PRO A 89 -9.60 3.16 9.70
CA PRO A 89 -10.48 4.09 9.00
C PRO A 89 -10.12 4.33 7.52
N GLY A 90 -8.88 4.06 7.09
CA GLY A 90 -8.43 4.21 5.71
C GLY A 90 -9.21 3.34 4.71
N ALA A 91 -9.88 2.26 5.14
CA ALA A 91 -10.78 1.49 4.28
C ALA A 91 -11.88 2.35 3.62
N GLN A 92 -12.27 3.46 4.25
CA GLN A 92 -13.29 4.37 3.71
C GLN A 92 -12.84 5.11 2.44
N LEU A 93 -11.54 5.24 2.19
CA LEU A 93 -10.98 5.94 1.03
C LEU A 93 -11.28 5.23 -0.30
N PHE A 94 -11.50 3.92 -0.27
CA PHE A 94 -11.49 3.10 -1.49
C PHE A 94 -12.89 2.68 -1.93
N THR A 95 -13.07 2.55 -3.25
CA THR A 95 -14.25 1.93 -3.86
C THR A 95 -13.97 0.50 -4.29
N LYS A 96 -12.72 0.19 -4.62
CA LYS A 96 -12.28 -1.10 -5.14
C LYS A 96 -10.79 -1.30 -4.91
N ILE A 97 -10.37 -2.54 -4.69
CA ILE A 97 -8.97 -2.97 -4.64
C ILE A 97 -8.80 -4.10 -5.65
N ASP A 98 -7.87 -3.95 -6.58
CA ASP A 98 -7.49 -4.99 -7.53
C ASP A 98 -6.11 -5.54 -7.17
N GLY A 99 -6.05 -6.76 -6.65
CA GLY A 99 -4.82 -7.42 -6.24
C GLY A 99 -4.94 -8.06 -4.86
N SER A 100 -3.79 -8.36 -4.25
CA SER A 100 -3.71 -9.05 -2.96
C SER A 100 -3.75 -8.08 -1.79
N GLN A 101 -4.60 -8.35 -0.78
CA GLN A 101 -4.58 -7.63 0.49
C GLN A 101 -3.20 -7.72 1.16
N PHE A 102 -2.50 -8.84 1.03
CA PHE A 102 -1.15 -8.98 1.61
C PHE A 102 -0.16 -8.00 0.98
N THR A 103 -0.27 -7.74 -0.32
CA THR A 103 0.55 -6.71 -0.99
C THR A 103 0.19 -5.31 -0.52
N VAL A 104 -1.09 -5.03 -0.25
CA VAL A 104 -1.51 -3.76 0.38
C VAL A 104 -0.85 -3.60 1.76
N LEU A 105 -0.81 -4.68 2.54
CA LEU A 105 -0.13 -4.74 3.84
C LEU A 105 1.40 -4.76 3.75
N GLY A 106 1.94 -4.85 2.54
CA GLY A 106 3.35 -4.64 2.25
C GLY A 106 4.18 -5.89 2.03
N MET A 107 3.59 -7.07 1.85
CA MET A 107 4.32 -8.29 1.50
C MET A 107 3.52 -9.17 0.54
N PRO A 108 4.11 -9.69 -0.56
CA PRO A 108 3.47 -10.70 -1.41
C PRO A 108 3.48 -12.07 -0.70
N LEU A 109 2.76 -12.17 0.41
CA LEU A 109 2.87 -13.26 1.38
C LEU A 109 2.51 -14.60 0.76
N LEU A 110 1.45 -14.66 -0.06
CA LEU A 110 1.02 -15.91 -0.69
C LEU A 110 2.13 -16.46 -1.59
N ASN A 111 2.77 -15.62 -2.41
CA ASN A 111 3.88 -16.03 -3.27
C ASN A 111 5.11 -16.49 -2.48
N VAL A 112 5.39 -15.85 -1.34
CA VAL A 112 6.45 -16.27 -0.42
C VAL A 112 6.14 -17.67 0.13
N LEU A 113 4.92 -17.88 0.64
CA LEU A 113 4.50 -19.16 1.20
C LEU A 113 4.52 -20.27 0.15
N ASP A 114 4.09 -19.99 -1.07
CA ASP A 114 4.11 -20.94 -2.18
C ASP A 114 5.54 -21.35 -2.56
N PHE A 115 6.48 -20.39 -2.56
CA PHE A 115 7.89 -20.71 -2.75
C PHE A 115 8.43 -21.59 -1.62
N LEU A 116 8.10 -21.28 -0.36
CA LEU A 116 8.53 -22.09 0.77
C LEU A 116 7.99 -23.53 0.72
N ARG A 117 6.74 -23.73 0.26
CA ARG A 117 6.19 -25.06 -0.01
C ARG A 117 6.93 -25.78 -1.14
N THR A 118 7.20 -25.07 -2.23
CA THR A 118 7.97 -25.60 -3.37
C THR A 118 9.38 -26.06 -2.95
N ARG A 119 9.98 -25.39 -1.95
CA ARG A 119 11.28 -25.75 -1.38
C ARG A 119 11.21 -26.83 -0.29
N GLY A 120 10.02 -27.29 0.07
CA GLY A 120 9.81 -28.26 1.16
C GLY A 120 10.04 -27.69 2.56
N ALA A 121 10.17 -26.36 2.69
CA ALA A 121 10.31 -25.69 3.98
C ALA A 121 8.97 -25.55 4.72
N LEU A 122 7.86 -25.61 3.98
CA LEU A 122 6.50 -25.70 4.51
C LEU A 122 5.79 -26.92 3.89
N PRO A 123 4.87 -27.56 4.64
CA PRO A 123 4.03 -28.61 4.08
C PRO A 123 3.05 -28.06 3.04
N ALA A 124 2.64 -28.92 2.11
CA ALA A 124 1.59 -28.65 1.12
C ALA A 124 0.23 -28.48 1.79
#